data_AF-A0A831XEF4-F1
#
_entry.id   AF-A0A831XEF4-F1
#
_cell.length_a   1.000
_cell.length_b   1.000
_cell.length_c   1.000
_cell.angle_alpha   90.00
_cell.angle_beta   90.00
_cell.angle_gamma   90.00
#
_symmetry.space_group_name_H-M   'P 1'
#
loop_
_entity.id
_entity.type
_entity.pdbx_description
1 polymer ?
#
loop_
_entity_poly.entity_id
_entity_poly.type
_entity_poly.pdbx_seq_one_letter_code
_entity_poly.pdbx_strand_id
1 'polypeptide(L)' 'MQAQARRNDPCPCGSGKKYKRCCSA' A
#
# COMPACT_ATOMS: atom_id res chain seq x y z
N MET A 1 14.66 8.80 -3.85
CA MET A 1 14.13 7.58 -3.19
C MET A 1 12.83 7.93 -2.46
N GLN A 2 11.67 7.75 -3.09
CA GLN A 2 10.43 7.42 -2.40
C GLN A 2 9.60 6.60 -3.40
N ALA A 3 9.54 5.29 -3.19
CA ALA A 3 8.56 4.46 -3.87
C ALA A 3 7.21 4.85 -3.25
N GLN A 4 6.54 5.85 -3.84
CA GLN A 4 5.14 6.11 -3.52
C GLN A 4 4.38 4.82 -3.80
N ALA A 5 4.07 4.07 -2.75
CA ALA A 5 3.24 2.90 -2.82
C ALA A 5 1.95 3.33 -3.52
N ARG A 6 1.81 2.95 -4.79
CA ARG A 6 0.66 3.37 -5.57
C ARG A 6 -0.55 2.77 -4.88
N ARG A 7 -1.70 3.43 -4.97
CA ARG A 7 -2.95 2.95 -4.35
C ARG A 7 -3.26 1.47 -4.65
N ASN A 8 -2.86 0.97 -5.82
CA ASN A 8 -3.06 -0.44 -6.19
C ASN A 8 -1.92 -1.40 -5.79
N ASP A 9 -0.78 -0.89 -5.35
CA ASP A 9 0.38 -1.69 -4.92
C ASP A 9 0.07 -2.44 -3.62
N PRO A 10 0.72 -3.58 -3.34
CA PRO A 10 0.68 -4.19 -2.01
C PRO A 10 1.04 -3.20 -0.88
N CYS A 11 0.36 -3.31 0.24
CA CYS A 11 0.60 -2.43 1.38
C CYS A 11 1.98 -2.71 2.00
N PRO A 12 2.84 -1.68 2.19
CA PRO A 12 4.14 -1.86 2.84
C PRO A 12 4.01 -2.23 4.32
N CYS A 13 2.81 -2.15 4.90
CA CYS A 13 2.50 -2.56 6.26
C CYS A 13 2.52 -4.09 6.50
N GLY A 14 2.72 -4.91 5.46
CA GLY A 14 2.78 -6.36 5.59
C GLY A 14 1.42 -7.05 5.76
N SER A 15 0.31 -6.32 5.59
CA SER A 15 -1.04 -6.86 5.78
C SER A 15 -1.54 -7.78 4.66
N GLY A 16 -0.77 -7.93 3.58
CA GLY A 16 -1.17 -8.66 2.36
C GLY A 16 -2.27 -7.98 1.52
N LYS A 17 -2.84 -6.87 1.99
CA LYS A 17 -3.87 -6.09 1.29
C LYS A 17 -3.23 -5.05 0.36
N LYS A 18 -3.97 -4.62 -0.67
CA LYS A 18 -3.57 -3.46 -1.50
C LYS A 18 -3.55 -2.18 -0.65
N TYR A 19 -2.63 -1.27 -0.92
CA TYR A 19 -2.42 -0.04 -0.16
C TYR A 19 -3.71 0.79 0.01
N LYS A 20 -4.50 0.99 -1.06
CA LYS A 20 -5.80 1.68 -1.03
C LYS A 20 -6.91 1.02 -0.21
N ARG A 21 -6.71 -0.24 0.21
CA ARG A 21 -7.67 -1.01 1.01
C ARG A 21 -7.11 -1.33 2.40
N CYS A 22 -6.03 -0.67 2.80
CA CYS A 22 -5.36 -0.92 4.07
C CYS A 22 -4.92 0.37 4.76
N CYS A 23 -3.76 0.93 4.40
CA CYS A 23 -3.22 2.14 5.05
C CYS A 23 -3.63 3.45 4.36
N SER A 24 -4.17 3.37 3.14
CA SER A 24 -4.79 4.49 2.42
C SER A 24 -6.31 4.36 2.37
N ALA A 25 -6.88 3.46 3.18
CA ALA A 25 -8.31 3.47 3.48
C ALA A 25 -8.64 4.65 4.40
#